data_AF-A0A4Q9LQE1-F1
#
_entry.id   AF-A0A4Q9LQE1-F1
#
_cell.length_a   1.000
_cell.length_b   1.000
_cell.length_c   1.000
_cell.angle_alpha   90.00
_cell.angle_beta   90.00
_cell.angle_gamma   90.00
#
_symmetry.space_group_name_H-M   'P 1'
#
loop_
_entity.id
_entity.type
_entity.pdbx_description
1 polymer ?
#
loop_
_entity_poly.entity_id
_entity_poly.type
_entity_poly.pdbx_seq_one_letter_code
_entity_poly.pdbx_strand_id
1 'polypeptide(L)'
;MEKRIERNNILDNGFKSSKRIRSHSVQEILDNEYAEIRVDTRIKTDVKIRNNRPDIFILDKKKNKITLIEVGITSQDSLQIVETEKLRKYDLLANELGLIYKCSVEIIPYVMTWDGIVTKYHKSHLKRLEIPMNVEAYIQSIVLKKTVETISFDRRRG
;
A
#
# COMPACT_ATOMS: atom_id res chain seq x y z
N MET A 1 9.83 19.47 -6.61
CA MET A 1 10.49 19.66 -5.30
C MET A 1 10.08 18.58 -4.31
N GLU A 2 8.80 18.25 -4.15
CA GLU A 2 8.28 17.22 -3.21
C GLU A 2 8.96 15.85 -3.32
N LYS A 3 9.07 15.26 -4.52
CA LYS A 3 9.78 13.96 -4.74
C LYS A 3 11.26 13.95 -4.32
N ARG A 4 11.89 15.13 -4.16
CA ARG A 4 13.29 15.25 -3.72
C ARG A 4 13.39 15.39 -2.20
N ILE A 5 12.38 16.00 -1.57
CA ILE A 5 12.27 16.13 -0.11
C ILE A 5 11.90 14.77 0.51
N GLU A 6 10.94 14.04 -0.07
CA GLU A 6 10.55 12.70 0.42
C GLU A 6 11.69 11.68 0.37
N ARG A 7 12.54 11.71 -0.68
CA ARG A 7 13.70 10.80 -0.78
C ARG A 7 14.79 11.08 0.24
N ASN A 8 15.01 12.35 0.58
CA ASN A 8 16.02 12.69 1.58
C ASN A 8 15.61 12.12 2.95
N ASN A 9 14.33 12.26 3.32
CA ASN A 9 13.79 11.68 4.56
C ASN A 9 13.87 10.13 4.61
N ILE A 10 13.74 9.44 3.46
CA ILE A 10 13.87 7.97 3.40
C ILE A 10 15.31 7.53 3.68
N LEU A 11 16.30 8.24 3.11
CA LEU A 11 17.71 7.96 3.33
C LEU A 11 18.14 8.30 4.76
N ASP A 12 17.58 9.36 5.35
CA ASP A 12 17.85 9.78 6.74
C ASP A 12 17.36 8.73 7.75
N ASN A 13 16.32 7.96 7.41
CA ASN A 13 15.83 6.81 8.20
C ASN A 13 16.61 5.50 7.93
N GLY A 14 17.74 5.57 7.22
CA GLY A 14 18.63 4.44 6.97
C GLY A 14 18.13 3.43 5.93
N PHE A 15 17.03 3.71 5.23
CA PHE A 15 16.53 2.83 4.17
C PHE A 15 17.38 2.95 2.91
N LYS A 16 17.82 1.80 2.40
CA LYS A 16 18.49 1.70 1.09
C LYS A 16 17.44 1.46 0.01
N SER A 17 17.50 2.25 -1.06
CA SER A 17 16.60 2.13 -2.22
C SER A 17 17.27 1.37 -3.38
N SER A 18 16.55 0.44 -4.01
CA SER A 18 17.04 -0.35 -5.16
C SER A 18 16.60 0.24 -6.52
N LYS A 19 17.55 0.28 -7.48
CA LYS A 19 17.62 0.98 -8.80
C LYS A 19 16.33 1.40 -9.54
N ARG A 20 16.37 2.66 -10.03
CA ARG A 20 15.66 3.16 -11.23
C ARG A 20 16.46 2.87 -12.51
N ILE A 21 15.77 2.53 -13.60
CA ILE A 21 16.30 2.43 -14.97
C ILE A 21 15.57 3.47 -15.82
N ARG A 22 16.33 4.38 -16.47
CA ARG A 22 15.91 5.35 -17.51
C ARG A 22 14.49 5.94 -17.35
N SER A 23 14.39 7.14 -16.75
CA SER A 23 13.20 8.03 -16.64
C SER A 23 11.87 7.45 -16.13
N HIS A 24 11.69 6.13 -16.09
CA HIS A 24 10.51 5.43 -15.61
C HIS A 24 10.67 5.12 -14.12
N SER A 25 9.59 5.25 -13.35
CA SER A 25 9.55 4.87 -11.94
C SER A 25 9.69 3.36 -11.87
N VAL A 26 10.87 2.87 -11.51
CA VAL A 26 11.05 1.46 -11.16
C VAL A 26 10.49 1.27 -9.76
N GLN A 27 9.78 0.15 -9.60
CA GLN A 27 9.26 -0.39 -8.35
C GLN A 27 10.25 -0.15 -7.20
N GLU A 28 9.77 0.45 -6.11
CA GLU A 28 10.62 0.89 -5.02
C GLU A 28 10.66 -0.20 -3.94
N ILE A 29 11.85 -0.77 -3.75
CA ILE A 29 12.18 -1.61 -2.60
C ILE A 29 13.07 -0.78 -1.69
N LEU A 30 12.60 -0.57 -0.47
CA LEU A 30 13.30 0.08 0.63
C LEU A 30 13.62 -0.97 1.67
N ASP A 31 14.89 -1.11 2.03
CA ASP A 31 15.33 -2.10 3.01
C ASP A 31 16.32 -1.49 4.01
N ASN A 32 16.13 -1.81 5.29
CA ASN A 32 17.11 -1.55 6.34
C ASN A 32 17.14 -2.71 7.35
N GLU A 33 17.84 -2.55 8.47
CA GLU A 33 17.94 -3.59 9.50
C GLU A 33 16.60 -3.90 10.21
N TYR A 34 15.62 -2.99 10.16
CA TYR A 34 14.37 -3.08 10.89
C TYR A 34 13.18 -3.52 10.02
N ALA A 35 13.16 -3.11 8.76
CA ALA A 35 12.02 -3.35 7.90
C ALA A 35 12.43 -3.44 6.43
N GLU A 36 11.59 -4.15 5.67
CA GLU A 36 11.59 -4.11 4.22
C GLU A 36 10.22 -3.63 3.73
N ILE A 37 10.20 -2.61 2.87
CA ILE A 37 9.00 -2.05 2.27
C ILE A 37 9.13 -2.19 0.76
N ARG A 38 8.12 -2.76 0.11
CA ARG A 38 8.06 -2.88 -1.35
C ARG A 38 6.77 -2.29 -1.85
N VAL A 39 6.84 -1.41 -2.84
CA VAL A 39 5.66 -0.81 -3.49
C VAL A 39 5.50 -1.37 -4.89
N ASP A 40 4.28 -1.79 -5.23
CA ASP A 40 3.92 -2.30 -6.55
C ASP A 40 4.87 -3.38 -7.08
N THR A 41 5.42 -4.21 -6.19
CA THR A 41 6.46 -5.19 -6.54
C THR A 41 5.89 -6.60 -6.52
N ARG A 42 6.20 -7.39 -7.55
CA ARG A 42 5.81 -8.80 -7.58
C ARG A 42 6.65 -9.61 -6.60
N ILE A 43 5.99 -10.34 -5.71
CA ILE A 43 6.63 -11.23 -4.73
C ILE A 43 6.78 -12.61 -5.36
N LYS A 44 8.03 -13.11 -5.37
CA LYS A 44 8.33 -14.47 -5.81
C LYS A 44 8.03 -15.45 -4.69
N THR A 45 7.41 -16.57 -5.04
CA THR A 45 7.03 -17.67 -4.17
C THR A 45 7.36 -18.98 -4.89
N ASP A 46 7.46 -20.08 -4.16
CA ASP A 46 7.82 -21.39 -4.73
C ASP A 46 6.66 -21.97 -5.53
N VAL A 47 5.42 -21.76 -5.07
CA VAL A 47 4.20 -22.02 -5.84
C VAL A 47 3.79 -20.83 -6.71
N LYS A 48 3.20 -21.11 -7.87
CA LYS A 48 2.68 -20.09 -8.78
C LYS A 48 1.38 -19.50 -8.25
N ILE A 49 1.44 -18.29 -7.73
CA ILE A 49 0.28 -17.53 -7.25
C ILE A 49 -0.07 -16.42 -8.25
N ARG A 50 -1.34 -16.34 -8.66
CA ARG A 50 -1.83 -15.33 -9.62
C ARG A 50 -1.74 -13.91 -9.05
N ASN A 51 -2.25 -13.73 -7.84
CA ASN A 51 -2.26 -12.46 -7.12
C ASN A 51 -1.04 -12.41 -6.19
N ASN A 52 0.10 -11.92 -6.70
CA ASN A 52 1.35 -11.81 -5.93
C ASN A 52 2.01 -10.44 -6.03
N ARG A 53 1.23 -9.40 -6.31
CA ARG A 53 1.70 -8.02 -6.43
C ARG A 53 0.79 -7.11 -5.60
N PRO A 54 0.95 -7.07 -4.28
CA PRO A 54 0.24 -6.11 -3.42
C PRO A 54 0.69 -4.68 -3.77
N ASP A 55 -0.18 -3.70 -3.47
CA ASP A 55 0.16 -2.28 -3.63
C ASP A 55 1.34 -1.92 -2.71
N ILE A 56 1.30 -2.40 -1.45
CA ILE A 56 2.39 -2.27 -0.50
C ILE A 56 2.61 -3.58 0.25
N PHE A 57 3.87 -3.98 0.35
CA PHE A 57 4.36 -5.05 1.21
C PHE A 57 5.24 -4.43 2.29
N ILE A 58 5.02 -4.84 3.54
CA ILE A 58 5.87 -4.43 4.68
C ILE A 58 6.27 -5.70 5.43
N LEU A 59 7.57 -5.95 5.57
CA LEU A 59 8.11 -6.92 6.51
C LEU A 59 8.71 -6.14 7.69
N ASP A 60 8.09 -6.26 8.86
CA ASP A 60 8.70 -5.83 10.12
C ASP A 60 9.61 -6.96 10.63
N LYS A 61 10.92 -6.76 10.52
CA LYS A 61 11.93 -7.75 10.89
C LYS A 61 12.03 -7.94 12.40
N LYS A 62 11.64 -6.93 13.20
CA LYS A 62 11.65 -6.99 14.66
C LYS A 62 10.43 -7.76 15.20
N LYS A 63 9.24 -7.44 14.68
CA LYS A 63 7.99 -8.11 15.07
C LYS A 63 7.79 -9.46 14.37
N ASN A 64 8.66 -9.80 13.41
CA ASN A 64 8.52 -10.95 12.52
C ASN A 64 7.08 -11.05 11.97
N LYS A 65 6.66 -9.98 11.30
CA LYS A 65 5.31 -9.82 10.77
C LYS A 65 5.35 -9.21 9.37
N ILE A 66 4.59 -9.80 8.47
CA ILE A 66 4.32 -9.24 7.14
C ILE A 66 2.95 -8.58 7.14
N THR A 67 2.85 -7.41 6.53
CA THR A 67 1.59 -6.73 6.24
C THR A 67 1.48 -6.50 4.73
N LEU A 68 0.41 -7.02 4.13
CA LEU A 68 0.03 -6.78 2.75
C LEU A 68 -1.06 -5.72 2.73
N ILE A 69 -0.81 -4.60 2.08
CA ILE A 69 -1.77 -3.50 1.98
C ILE A 69 -2.25 -3.40 0.56
N GLU A 70 -3.57 -3.26 0.43
CA GLU A 70 -4.24 -3.07 -0.85
C GLU A 70 -5.16 -1.85 -0.74
N VAL A 71 -4.87 -0.83 -1.52
CA VAL A 71 -5.52 0.48 -1.48
C VAL A 71 -6.65 0.53 -2.49
N GLY A 72 -7.79 1.11 -2.14
CA GLY A 72 -8.93 1.25 -3.03
C GLY A 72 -9.66 2.57 -2.85
N ILE A 73 -9.89 3.28 -3.96
CA ILE A 73 -10.83 4.41 -4.01
C ILE A 73 -12.07 3.96 -4.78
N THR A 74 -13.26 4.14 -4.20
CA THR A 74 -14.50 3.57 -4.74
C THR A 74 -15.71 4.51 -4.56
N SER A 75 -16.85 4.16 -5.17
CA SER A 75 -18.14 4.76 -4.82
C SER A 75 -18.63 4.25 -3.47
N GLN A 76 -19.55 4.99 -2.85
CA GLN A 76 -20.21 4.59 -1.60
C GLN A 76 -20.93 3.25 -1.74
N ASP A 77 -21.63 3.01 -2.85
CA ASP A 77 -22.40 1.78 -3.08
C ASP A 77 -21.54 0.52 -3.13
N SER A 78 -20.31 0.62 -3.61
CA SER A 78 -19.39 -0.51 -3.73
C SER A 78 -18.43 -0.66 -2.54
N LEU A 79 -18.47 0.25 -1.57
CA LEU A 79 -17.46 0.37 -0.51
C LEU A 79 -17.22 -0.94 0.25
N GLN A 80 -18.30 -1.58 0.74
CA GLN A 80 -18.19 -2.83 1.51
C GLN A 80 -17.71 -4.02 0.67
N ILE A 81 -18.17 -4.09 -0.59
CA ILE A 81 -17.81 -5.17 -1.50
C ILE A 81 -16.33 -5.07 -1.85
N VAL A 82 -15.85 -3.89 -2.24
CA VAL A 82 -14.45 -3.64 -2.58
C VAL A 82 -13.51 -3.91 -1.39
N GLU A 83 -13.90 -3.51 -0.17
CA GLU A 83 -13.12 -3.82 1.04
C GLU A 83 -13.00 -5.34 1.26
N THR A 84 -14.10 -6.07 1.10
CA THR A 84 -14.12 -7.53 1.27
C THR A 84 -13.30 -8.25 0.19
N GLU A 85 -13.42 -7.83 -1.06
CA GLU A 85 -12.64 -8.37 -2.18
C GLU A 85 -11.14 -8.16 -1.97
N LYS A 86 -10.73 -6.95 -1.56
CA LYS A 86 -9.32 -6.63 -1.29
C LYS A 86 -8.77 -7.40 -0.08
N LEU A 87 -9.57 -7.60 0.96
CA LEU A 87 -9.19 -8.40 2.12
C LEU A 87 -8.84 -9.85 1.74
N ARG A 88 -9.64 -10.47 0.85
CA ARG A 88 -9.48 -11.88 0.46
C ARG A 88 -8.52 -12.09 -0.72
N LYS A 89 -8.17 -11.03 -1.46
CA LYS A 89 -7.37 -11.08 -2.70
C LYS A 89 -6.05 -11.84 -2.55
N TYR A 90 -5.45 -11.79 -1.36
CA TYR A 90 -4.12 -12.33 -1.08
C TYR A 90 -4.10 -13.47 -0.07
N ASP A 91 -5.22 -14.13 0.24
CA ASP A 91 -5.26 -15.21 1.23
C ASP A 91 -4.22 -16.32 0.92
N LEU A 92 -4.14 -16.75 -0.35
CA LEU A 92 -3.15 -17.75 -0.78
C LEU A 92 -1.71 -17.25 -0.65
N LEU A 93 -1.47 -15.98 -0.98
CA LEU A 93 -0.14 -15.36 -0.87
C LEU A 93 0.27 -15.23 0.59
N ALA A 94 -0.65 -14.84 1.47
CA ALA A 94 -0.39 -14.70 2.89
C ALA A 94 0.00 -16.03 3.52
N ASN A 95 -0.69 -17.12 3.18
CA ASN A 95 -0.35 -18.46 3.65
C ASN A 95 1.06 -18.88 3.22
N GLU A 96 1.38 -18.72 1.93
CA GLU A 96 2.70 -19.06 1.39
C GLU A 96 3.82 -18.24 2.02
N LEU A 97 3.62 -16.93 2.19
CA LEU A 97 4.58 -16.07 2.85
C LEU A 97 4.77 -16.43 4.33
N GLY A 98 3.70 -16.81 5.02
CA GLY A 98 3.77 -17.28 6.39
C GLY A 98 4.65 -18.52 6.55
N LEU A 99 4.65 -19.41 5.55
CA LEU A 99 5.52 -20.58 5.50
C LEU A 99 6.98 -20.21 5.18
N ILE A 100 7.20 -19.40 4.13
CA ILE A 100 8.54 -19.02 3.67
C ILE A 100 9.29 -18.22 4.76
N TYR A 101 8.63 -17.21 5.33
CA TYR A 101 9.25 -16.31 6.31
C TYR A 101 9.08 -16.80 7.75
N LYS A 102 8.29 -17.86 7.97
CA LYS A 102 7.96 -18.38 9.31
C LYS A 102 7.45 -17.28 10.23
N CYS A 103 6.51 -16.48 9.72
CA CYS A 103 6.06 -15.24 10.34
C CYS A 103 4.54 -15.09 10.23
N SER A 104 3.95 -14.22 11.05
CA SER A 104 2.54 -13.86 10.89
C SER A 104 2.36 -12.97 9.66
N VAL A 105 1.27 -13.16 8.91
CA VAL A 105 0.94 -12.33 7.75
C VAL A 105 -0.46 -11.76 7.92
N GLU A 106 -0.58 -10.45 7.75
CA GLU A 106 -1.85 -9.73 7.83
C GLU A 106 -2.15 -9.03 6.51
N ILE A 107 -3.40 -9.11 6.05
CA ILE A 107 -3.90 -8.36 4.90
C ILE A 107 -4.73 -7.19 5.43
N ILE A 108 -4.43 -5.98 4.97
CA ILE A 108 -5.14 -4.76 5.34
C ILE A 108 -5.66 -4.08 4.07
N PRO A 109 -6.98 -4.11 3.83
CA PRO A 109 -7.58 -3.25 2.82
C PRO A 109 -7.60 -1.81 3.33
N TYR A 110 -7.04 -0.87 2.57
CA TYR A 110 -7.20 0.57 2.83
C TYR A 110 -8.18 1.11 1.80
N VAL A 111 -9.47 1.12 2.13
CA VAL A 111 -10.53 1.49 1.19
C VAL A 111 -11.31 2.68 1.71
N MET A 112 -11.46 3.69 0.85
CA MET A 112 -12.27 4.87 1.13
C MET A 112 -12.99 5.33 -0.14
N THR A 113 -14.03 6.13 0.01
CA THR A 113 -14.66 6.78 -1.12
C THR A 113 -13.92 8.05 -1.53
N TRP A 114 -14.18 8.54 -2.73
CA TRP A 114 -13.60 9.81 -3.20
C TRP A 114 -14.04 11.02 -2.37
N ASP A 115 -15.14 10.96 -1.62
CA ASP A 115 -15.65 12.00 -0.72
C ASP A 115 -15.29 11.76 0.76
N GLY A 116 -14.45 10.76 1.05
CA GLY A 116 -13.90 10.54 2.38
C GLY A 116 -14.71 9.61 3.29
N ILE A 117 -15.77 8.98 2.77
CA ILE A 117 -16.55 7.98 3.50
C ILE A 117 -15.71 6.70 3.62
N VAL A 118 -15.72 6.11 4.81
CA VAL A 118 -14.98 4.90 5.16
C VAL A 118 -15.87 3.91 5.87
N THR A 119 -15.45 2.65 5.93
CA THR A 119 -16.18 1.61 6.67
C THR A 119 -15.95 1.74 8.17
N LYS A 120 -16.75 1.02 8.97
CA LYS A 120 -16.53 0.90 10.42
C LYS A 120 -15.19 0.22 10.77
N TYR A 121 -14.59 -0.52 9.85
CA TYR A 121 -13.33 -1.24 10.07
C TYR A 121 -12.10 -0.37 9.83
N HIS A 122 -12.23 0.70 9.04
CA HIS A 122 -11.15 1.61 8.67
C HIS A 122 -10.33 2.11 9.86
N LYS A 123 -11.01 2.54 10.94
CA LYS A 123 -10.32 2.99 12.18
C LYS A 123 -9.47 1.89 12.82
N SER A 124 -9.90 0.64 12.74
CA SER A 124 -9.11 -0.51 13.21
C SER A 124 -7.90 -0.73 12.32
N HIS A 125 -8.07 -0.63 10.99
CA HIS A 125 -6.99 -0.76 10.02
C HIS A 125 -5.88 0.29 10.23
N LEU A 126 -6.24 1.55 10.41
CA LEU A 126 -5.30 2.63 10.73
C LEU A 126 -4.53 2.39 12.02
N LYS A 127 -5.21 1.93 13.08
CA LYS A 127 -4.55 1.60 14.35
C LYS A 127 -3.52 0.48 14.19
N ARG A 128 -3.83 -0.56 13.41
CA ARG A 128 -2.90 -1.67 13.14
C ARG A 128 -1.70 -1.23 12.31
N LEU A 129 -1.90 -0.28 11.41
CA LEU A 129 -0.84 0.35 10.60
C LEU A 129 -0.09 1.46 11.35
N GLU A 130 -0.50 1.80 12.57
CA GLU A 130 0.07 2.88 13.38
C GLU A 130 0.06 4.24 12.64
N ILE A 131 -0.94 4.48 11.78
CA ILE A 131 -1.06 5.72 11.01
C ILE A 131 -1.67 6.82 11.89
N PRO A 132 -0.96 7.93 12.14
CA PRO A 132 -1.49 9.04 12.92
C PRO A 132 -2.47 9.87 12.08
N MET A 133 -3.40 10.55 12.76
CA MET A 133 -4.53 11.24 12.11
C MET A 133 -4.09 12.37 11.15
N ASN A 134 -2.97 13.03 11.42
CA ASN A 134 -2.41 14.04 10.52
C ASN A 134 -1.91 13.44 9.20
N VAL A 135 -1.35 12.22 9.24
CA VAL A 135 -0.91 11.50 8.03
C VAL A 135 -2.12 10.99 7.25
N GLU A 136 -3.15 10.49 7.94
CA GLU A 136 -4.41 10.13 7.28
C GLU A 136 -5.01 11.34 6.55
N ALA A 137 -5.14 12.48 7.21
CA ALA A 137 -5.66 13.70 6.59
C ALA A 137 -4.83 14.13 5.37
N TYR A 138 -3.51 13.99 5.44
CA TYR A 138 -2.61 14.24 4.31
C TYR A 138 -2.87 13.28 3.14
N ILE A 139 -2.98 11.97 3.40
CA ILE A 139 -3.32 10.96 2.39
C ILE A 139 -4.66 11.30 1.74
N GLN A 140 -5.69 11.61 2.53
CA GLN A 140 -7.01 12.00 2.03
C GLN A 140 -6.93 13.23 1.12
N SER A 141 -6.18 14.25 1.52
CA SER A 141 -6.00 15.47 0.72
C SER A 141 -5.34 15.19 -0.65
N ILE A 142 -4.36 14.29 -0.69
CA ILE A 142 -3.70 13.88 -1.93
C ILE A 142 -4.67 13.13 -2.83
N VAL A 143 -5.43 12.19 -2.27
CA VAL A 143 -6.41 11.39 -3.01
C VAL A 143 -7.47 12.29 -3.64
N LEU A 144 -8.03 13.22 -2.86
CA LEU A 144 -9.00 14.21 -3.35
C LEU A 144 -8.43 15.04 -4.49
N LYS A 145 -7.23 15.62 -4.29
CA LYS A 145 -6.57 16.44 -5.29
C LYS A 145 -6.31 15.68 -6.60
N LYS A 146 -5.77 14.46 -6.50
CA LYS A 146 -5.50 13.62 -7.68
C LYS A 146 -6.76 13.17 -8.40
N THR A 147 -7.83 12.86 -7.67
CA THR A 147 -9.12 12.49 -8.25
C THR A 147 -9.70 13.65 -9.05
N VAL A 148 -9.67 14.88 -8.50
CA VAL A 148 -10.11 16.10 -9.21
C VAL A 148 -9.26 16.37 -10.46
N GLU A 149 -7.94 16.26 -10.35
CA GLU A 149 -7.02 16.44 -11.49
C GLU A 149 -7.34 15.45 -12.62
N THR A 150 -7.61 14.18 -12.27
CA THR A 150 -7.94 13.11 -13.23
C THR A 150 -9.28 13.37 -13.92
N ILE A 151 -10.34 13.67 -13.17
CA ILE A 151 -11.67 13.98 -13.74
C ILE A 151 -11.60 15.21 -14.65
N SER A 152 -10.86 16.24 -14.23
CA SER A 152 -10.69 17.48 -15.01
C SER A 152 -9.87 17.28 -16.29
N PHE A 153 -9.01 16.27 -16.32
CA PHE A 153 -8.26 15.90 -17.51
C PHE A 153 -9.14 15.14 -18.51
N ASP A 154 -9.94 14.17 -18.04
CA ASP A 154 -10.86 13.42 -18.89
C ASP A 154 -11.89 14.33 -19.57
N ARG A 155 -12.44 15.31 -18.84
CA ARG A 155 -13.36 16.32 -19.39
C ARG A 155 -12.77 17.23 -20.47
N ARG A 156 -11.44 17.36 -20.56
CA ARG A 156 -10.76 18.18 -21.59
C ARG A 156 -10.45 17.40 -22.87
N ARG A 157 -10.58 16.08 -22.83
CA ARG A 157 -10.30 15.17 -23.96
C ARG A 157 -11.56 14.70 -24.69
N GLY A 158 -12.74 14.89 -24.08
CA GLY A 158 -14.03 14.84 -24.78
C GLY A 158 -14.39 16.22 -25.33
#